data_AF-A0AAW1JJD6-F1
#
_entry.id   AF-A0AAW1JJD6-F1
#
_cell.length_a   1.000
_cell.length_b   1.000
_cell.length_c   1.000
_cell.angle_alpha   90.00
_cell.angle_beta   90.00
_cell.angle_gamma   90.00
#
_symmetry.space_group_name_H-M   'P 1'
#
loop_
_entity.id
_entity.type
_entity.pdbx_description
1 polymer ?
#
loop_
_entity_poly.entity_id
_entity_poly.type
_entity_poly.pdbx_seq_one_letter_code
_entity_poly.pdbx_strand_id
1 'polypeptide(L)'
;MTSLDDRKFEITNKLEKEQSNLNILVERLAKSSQISNGIDTILNTFETRLSRLEDTILPVYNETENLHKTKQNIDKTLQLLDNVISYYEVSSNVEDVIEKGPSVVTDGGIDLEIYLKSLNRLSKAQKYFEKHIPQSVELENVMSLFNKGSDKLSSEFRTILDKHNRPILPVALLNLINNDDDALNEDLPTVPIVIPPPIRAELITMANWLYNNGRDEYLTVYGKVRGHSMMKSLTSLKTYQRSVSGGSVHGTAGSPMLRPKFQNRHEPTRRPSTRRLQFFEKKANEVAIF
;
A
#
# COMPACT_ATOMS: atom_id res chain seq x y z
N MET A 1 -85.72 -76.38 60.04
CA MET A 1 -85.23 -75.24 60.84
C MET A 1 -83.77 -74.87 60.57
N THR A 2 -82.94 -75.75 59.99
CA THR A 2 -81.49 -75.54 59.77
C THR A 2 -81.12 -74.59 58.61
N SER A 3 -81.85 -74.63 57.49
CA SER A 3 -81.49 -73.85 56.28
C SER A 3 -81.53 -72.32 56.42
N LEU A 4 -82.34 -71.79 57.35
CA LEU A 4 -82.43 -70.34 57.60
C LEU A 4 -81.25 -69.85 58.45
N ASP A 5 -80.80 -70.64 59.43
CA ASP A 5 -79.63 -70.33 60.24
C ASP A 5 -78.34 -70.48 59.43
N ASP A 6 -78.24 -71.46 58.53
CA ASP A 6 -77.10 -71.61 57.62
C ASP A 6 -76.96 -70.39 56.68
N ARG A 7 -78.07 -69.89 56.14
CA ARG A 7 -78.09 -68.68 55.31
C ARG A 7 -77.74 -67.43 56.10
N LYS A 8 -78.24 -67.31 57.33
CA LYS A 8 -77.94 -66.19 58.22
C LYS A 8 -76.46 -66.17 58.59
N PHE A 9 -75.88 -67.35 58.86
CA PHE A 9 -74.45 -67.53 59.12
C PHE A 9 -73.60 -67.15 57.89
N GLU A 10 -73.99 -67.59 56.68
CA GLU A 10 -73.28 -67.24 55.45
C GLU A 10 -73.34 -65.72 55.16
N ILE A 11 -74.48 -65.07 55.41
CA ILE A 11 -74.65 -63.61 55.28
C ILE A 11 -73.77 -62.88 56.29
N THR A 12 -73.74 -63.30 57.56
CA THR A 12 -72.87 -62.66 58.56
C THR A 12 -71.39 -62.81 58.22
N ASN A 13 -70.98 -63.97 57.70
CA ASN A 13 -69.60 -64.22 57.32
C ASN A 13 -69.19 -63.42 56.06
N LYS A 14 -70.10 -63.25 55.09
CA LYS A 14 -69.91 -62.34 53.96
C LYS A 14 -69.82 -60.89 54.40
N LEU A 15 -70.70 -60.46 55.31
CA LEU A 15 -70.68 -59.10 55.86
C LEU A 15 -69.36 -58.82 56.58
N GLU A 16 -68.88 -59.74 57.41
CA GLU A 16 -67.59 -59.61 58.11
C GLU A 16 -66.41 -59.57 57.13
N LYS A 17 -66.45 -60.38 56.08
CA LYS A 17 -65.45 -60.35 55.01
C LYS A 17 -65.48 -59.04 54.22
N GLU A 18 -66.65 -58.51 53.90
CA GLU A 18 -66.78 -57.20 53.24
C GLU A 18 -66.31 -56.06 54.16
N GLN A 19 -66.65 -56.11 55.46
CA GLN A 19 -66.18 -55.14 56.45
C GLN A 19 -64.64 -55.14 56.54
N SER A 20 -64.02 -56.33 56.53
CA SER A 20 -62.56 -56.49 56.52
C SER A 20 -61.92 -55.97 55.23
N ASN A 21 -62.49 -56.31 54.06
CA ASN A 21 -62.02 -55.82 52.78
C ASN A 21 -62.13 -54.28 52.67
N LEU A 22 -63.22 -53.71 53.20
CA LEU A 22 -63.43 -52.27 53.23
C LEU A 22 -62.39 -51.58 54.12
N ASN A 23 -62.08 -52.15 55.28
CA ASN A 23 -61.00 -51.65 56.14
C ASN A 23 -59.64 -51.67 55.43
N ILE A 24 -59.31 -52.73 54.70
CA ILE A 24 -58.07 -52.82 53.90
C ILE A 24 -58.07 -51.75 52.80
N LEU A 25 -59.20 -51.53 52.11
CA LEU A 25 -59.30 -50.51 51.07
C LEU A 25 -59.08 -49.10 51.64
N VAL A 26 -59.67 -48.81 52.80
CA VAL A 26 -59.46 -47.53 53.51
C VAL A 26 -58.00 -47.36 53.89
N GLU A 27 -57.32 -48.41 54.39
CA GLU A 27 -55.90 -48.35 54.71
C GLU A 27 -55.03 -48.12 53.46
N ARG A 28 -55.37 -48.76 52.33
CA ARG A 28 -54.68 -48.56 51.04
C ARG A 28 -54.91 -47.14 50.51
N LEU A 29 -56.12 -46.61 50.64
CA LEU A 29 -56.46 -45.24 50.27
C LEU A 29 -55.67 -44.23 51.12
N ALA A 30 -55.58 -44.47 52.43
CA ALA A 30 -54.78 -43.63 53.34
C ALA A 30 -53.29 -43.68 52.97
N LYS A 31 -52.74 -44.86 52.68
CA LYS A 31 -51.36 -45.01 52.17
C LYS A 31 -51.15 -44.28 50.84
N SER A 32 -52.11 -44.37 49.91
CA SER A 32 -52.05 -43.65 48.62
C SER A 32 -52.08 -42.13 48.82
N SER A 33 -52.93 -41.63 49.72
CA SER A 33 -53.00 -40.21 50.07
C SER A 33 -51.70 -39.73 50.72
N GLN A 34 -51.12 -40.52 51.62
CA GLN A 34 -49.82 -40.22 52.23
C GLN A 34 -48.70 -40.14 51.19
N ILE A 35 -48.66 -41.07 50.21
CA ILE A 35 -47.69 -41.02 49.11
C ILE A 35 -47.91 -39.77 48.25
N SER A 36 -49.16 -39.44 47.92
CA SER A 36 -49.50 -38.24 47.15
C SER A 36 -49.03 -36.96 47.86
N ASN A 37 -49.30 -36.83 49.17
CA ASN A 37 -48.83 -35.70 49.97
C ASN A 37 -47.29 -35.65 50.05
N GLY A 38 -46.64 -36.81 50.08
CA GLY A 38 -45.18 -36.91 49.99
C GLY A 38 -44.65 -36.39 48.65
N ILE A 39 -45.31 -36.73 47.54
CA ILE A 39 -44.98 -36.22 46.20
C ILE A 39 -45.19 -34.70 46.13
N ASP A 40 -46.30 -34.18 46.65
CA ASP A 40 -46.56 -32.73 46.70
C ASP A 40 -45.49 -31.99 47.53
N THR A 41 -45.05 -32.58 48.64
CA THR A 41 -43.99 -32.00 49.46
C THR A 41 -42.66 -31.94 48.71
N ILE A 42 -42.31 -33.02 47.98
CA ILE A 42 -41.09 -33.07 47.17
C ILE A 42 -41.16 -32.04 46.03
N LEU A 43 -42.30 -31.95 45.33
CA LEU A 43 -42.49 -30.97 44.26
C LEU A 43 -42.37 -29.53 44.76
N ASN A 44 -43.03 -29.20 45.87
CA ASN A 44 -42.90 -27.88 46.50
C ASN A 44 -41.43 -27.57 46.89
N THR A 45 -40.70 -28.59 47.35
CA THR A 45 -39.28 -28.43 47.67
C THR A 45 -38.43 -28.21 46.40
N PHE A 46 -38.76 -28.88 45.30
CA PHE A 46 -38.09 -28.64 44.02
C PHE A 46 -38.38 -27.26 43.48
N GLU A 47 -39.64 -26.82 43.50
CA GLU A 47 -40.05 -25.52 43.00
C GLU A 47 -39.39 -24.37 43.78
N THR A 48 -39.38 -24.45 45.10
CA THR A 48 -38.68 -23.47 45.95
C THR A 48 -37.17 -23.46 45.71
N ARG A 49 -36.55 -24.62 45.46
CA ARG A 49 -35.12 -24.69 45.09
C ARG A 49 -34.85 -24.11 43.71
N LEU A 50 -35.74 -24.36 42.74
CA LEU A 50 -35.61 -23.86 41.37
C LEU A 50 -35.74 -22.34 41.34
N SER A 51 -36.74 -21.79 42.04
CA SER A 51 -36.92 -20.34 42.18
C SER A 51 -35.69 -19.68 42.82
N ARG A 52 -35.17 -20.23 43.93
CA ARG A 52 -33.93 -19.70 44.54
C ARG A 52 -32.72 -19.76 43.61
N LEU A 53 -32.63 -20.83 42.81
CA LEU A 53 -31.55 -21.00 41.85
C LEU A 53 -31.66 -19.98 40.71
N GLU A 54 -32.86 -19.73 40.21
CA GLU A 54 -33.14 -18.68 39.23
C GLU A 54 -32.79 -17.29 39.78
N ASP A 55 -33.26 -16.97 40.98
CA ASP A 55 -32.98 -15.70 41.68
C ASP A 55 -31.47 -15.48 41.89
N THR A 56 -30.69 -16.56 42.02
CA THR A 56 -29.24 -16.49 42.22
C THR A 56 -28.48 -16.45 40.89
N ILE A 57 -28.88 -17.23 39.89
CA ILE A 57 -28.13 -17.38 38.63
C ILE A 57 -28.44 -16.26 37.64
N LEU A 58 -29.70 -15.82 37.56
CA LEU A 58 -30.11 -14.77 36.63
C LEU A 58 -29.31 -13.46 36.78
N PRO A 59 -29.12 -12.90 38.00
CA PRO A 59 -28.30 -11.71 38.16
C PRO A 59 -26.83 -11.96 37.81
N VAL A 60 -26.27 -13.14 38.14
CA VAL A 60 -24.89 -13.50 37.77
C VAL A 60 -24.72 -13.56 36.26
N TYR A 61 -25.68 -14.11 35.53
CA TYR A 61 -25.66 -14.14 34.08
C TYR A 61 -25.70 -12.72 33.49
N ASN A 62 -26.61 -11.87 33.97
CA ASN A 62 -26.73 -10.49 33.51
C ASN A 62 -25.46 -9.67 33.81
N GLU A 63 -24.89 -9.80 35.00
CA GLU A 63 -23.63 -9.15 35.36
C GLU A 63 -22.46 -9.66 34.50
N THR A 64 -22.43 -10.96 34.19
CA THR A 64 -21.41 -11.55 33.31
C THR A 64 -21.55 -11.04 31.87
N GLU A 65 -22.78 -10.91 31.37
CA GLU A 65 -23.05 -10.36 30.05
C GLU A 65 -22.65 -8.88 29.97
N ASN A 66 -23.00 -8.09 30.99
CA ASN A 66 -22.60 -6.68 31.09
C ASN A 66 -21.09 -6.53 31.19
N LEU A 67 -20.41 -7.39 31.94
CA LEU A 67 -18.96 -7.44 32.01
C LEU A 67 -18.36 -7.76 30.65
N HIS A 68 -18.92 -8.71 29.91
CA HIS A 68 -18.48 -9.05 28.56
C HIS A 68 -18.62 -7.88 27.59
N LYS A 69 -19.77 -7.19 27.60
CA LYS A 69 -20.01 -5.96 26.81
C LYS A 69 -19.01 -4.87 27.17
N THR A 70 -18.77 -4.66 28.46
CA THR A 70 -17.80 -3.68 28.97
C THR A 70 -16.40 -4.00 28.47
N LYS A 71 -15.98 -5.27 28.56
CA LYS A 71 -14.68 -5.73 28.06
C LYS A 71 -14.54 -5.51 26.55
N GLN A 72 -15.57 -5.81 25.76
CA GLN A 72 -15.57 -5.53 24.32
C GLN A 72 -15.47 -4.04 24.01
N ASN A 73 -16.13 -3.18 24.78
CA ASN A 73 -16.05 -1.73 24.61
C ASN A 73 -14.65 -1.21 24.95
N ILE A 74 -14.02 -1.74 25.99
CA ILE A 74 -12.63 -1.42 26.35
C ILE A 74 -11.69 -1.84 25.21
N ASP A 75 -11.80 -3.08 24.71
CA ASP A 75 -10.97 -3.59 23.62
C ASP A 75 -11.09 -2.70 22.36
N LYS A 76 -12.31 -2.32 21.98
CA LYS A 76 -12.56 -1.41 20.85
C LYS A 76 -11.96 -0.03 21.08
N THR A 77 -12.08 0.50 22.31
CA THR A 77 -11.54 1.83 22.66
C THR A 77 -10.02 1.82 22.61
N LEU A 78 -9.37 0.75 23.09
CA LEU A 78 -7.92 0.56 22.98
C LEU A 78 -7.47 0.53 21.52
N GLN A 79 -8.15 -0.24 20.66
CA GLN A 79 -7.82 -0.27 19.23
C GLN A 79 -7.97 1.10 18.56
N LEU A 80 -9.01 1.86 18.90
CA LEU A 80 -9.18 3.21 18.39
C LEU A 80 -8.05 4.13 18.86
N LEU A 81 -7.65 4.02 20.13
CA LEU A 81 -6.57 4.81 20.70
C LEU A 81 -5.23 4.47 20.03
N ASP A 82 -4.91 3.19 19.83
CA ASP A 82 -3.72 2.74 19.10
C ASP A 82 -3.71 3.29 17.67
N ASN A 83 -4.86 3.30 16.98
CA ASN A 83 -4.97 3.90 15.66
C ASN A 83 -4.68 5.41 15.69
N VAL A 84 -5.17 6.14 16.69
CA VAL A 84 -4.88 7.57 16.84
C VAL A 84 -3.39 7.79 17.08
N ILE A 85 -2.79 7.08 18.06
CA ILE A 85 -1.34 7.18 18.34
C ILE A 85 -0.54 6.94 17.07
N SER A 86 -0.92 5.93 16.29
CA SER A 86 -0.21 5.60 15.05
C SER A 86 -0.13 6.78 14.07
N TYR A 87 -1.15 7.65 14.00
CA TYR A 87 -1.17 8.83 13.13
C TYR A 87 -0.22 9.94 13.62
N TYR A 88 -0.08 10.13 14.93
CA TYR A 88 0.86 11.09 15.51
C TYR A 88 2.31 10.66 15.31
N GLU A 89 2.59 9.35 15.35
CA GLU A 89 3.93 8.81 15.15
C GLU A 89 4.33 8.67 13.67
N VAL A 90 3.39 8.78 12.71
CA VAL A 90 3.71 8.58 11.28
C VAL A 90 4.84 9.50 10.84
N SER A 91 4.78 10.79 11.16
CA SER A 91 5.78 11.78 10.71
C SER A 91 7.18 11.38 11.14
N SER A 92 7.39 11.02 12.41
CA SER A 92 8.71 10.60 12.90
C SER A 92 9.17 9.27 12.28
N ASN A 93 8.27 8.29 12.16
CA ASN A 93 8.62 6.97 11.64
C ASN A 93 9.00 6.97 10.16
N VAL A 94 8.43 7.89 9.38
CA VAL A 94 8.67 7.97 7.93
C VAL A 94 9.67 9.04 7.54
N GLU A 95 10.05 9.95 8.44
CA GLU A 95 10.95 11.07 8.13
C GLU A 95 12.27 10.61 7.53
N ASP A 96 12.96 9.64 8.14
CA ASP A 96 14.22 9.07 7.62
C ASP A 96 14.02 8.41 6.25
N VAL A 97 12.85 7.78 6.03
CA VAL A 97 12.51 7.16 4.74
C VAL A 97 12.34 8.21 3.65
N ILE A 98 11.61 9.28 3.96
CA ILE A 98 11.39 10.41 3.05
C ILE A 98 12.69 11.18 2.83
N GLU A 99 13.59 11.24 3.83
CA GLU A 99 14.88 11.91 3.72
C GLU A 99 15.84 11.19 2.76
N LYS A 100 15.91 9.86 2.82
CA LYS A 100 16.75 9.08 1.89
C LYS A 100 16.22 9.09 0.46
N GLY A 101 14.89 9.21 0.29
CA GLY A 101 14.26 9.19 -1.03
C GLY A 101 14.18 7.78 -1.63
N PRO A 102 13.38 7.61 -2.69
CA PRO A 102 13.33 6.35 -3.42
C PRO A 102 14.62 6.22 -4.23
N SER A 103 15.27 5.06 -4.19
CA SER A 103 16.33 4.77 -5.15
C SER A 103 16.01 3.54 -5.94
N VAL A 104 15.86 3.77 -7.24
CA VAL A 104 15.88 2.72 -8.26
C VAL A 104 17.27 2.62 -8.90
N VAL A 105 18.10 3.66 -8.76
CA VAL A 105 19.25 3.91 -9.64
C VAL A 105 20.56 4.21 -8.91
N THR A 106 20.49 4.68 -7.66
CA THR A 106 21.64 5.17 -6.87
C THR A 106 21.90 4.27 -5.66
N ASP A 107 23.13 3.80 -5.47
CA ASP A 107 23.50 3.04 -4.27
C ASP A 107 23.22 3.88 -3.01
N GLY A 108 22.24 3.47 -2.19
CA GLY A 108 21.96 4.06 -0.88
C GLY A 108 20.53 4.54 -0.59
N GLY A 109 19.59 4.52 -1.54
CA GLY A 109 18.19 4.86 -1.27
C GLY A 109 17.30 3.66 -0.96
N ILE A 110 16.01 3.92 -0.72
CA ILE A 110 15.05 2.93 -0.23
C ILE A 110 14.27 2.33 -1.39
N ASP A 111 13.94 1.04 -1.27
CA ASP A 111 13.08 0.34 -2.21
C ASP A 111 11.78 1.11 -2.47
N LEU A 112 11.41 1.21 -3.75
CA LEU A 112 10.27 2.01 -4.19
C LEU A 112 8.98 1.59 -3.48
N GLU A 113 8.77 0.29 -3.26
CA GLU A 113 7.56 -0.20 -2.61
C GLU A 113 7.46 0.29 -1.14
N ILE A 114 8.56 0.24 -0.40
CA ILE A 114 8.64 0.71 0.99
C ILE A 114 8.43 2.23 1.05
N TYR A 115 9.03 2.96 0.10
CA TYR A 115 8.87 4.40 -0.01
C TYR A 115 7.41 4.81 -0.27
N LEU A 116 6.76 4.17 -1.24
CA LEU A 116 5.35 4.42 -1.57
C LEU A 116 4.41 4.03 -0.43
N LYS A 117 4.69 2.94 0.30
CA LYS A 117 3.94 2.58 1.52
C LYS A 117 4.04 3.69 2.57
N SER A 118 5.21 4.30 2.75
CA SER A 118 5.43 5.38 3.70
C SER A 118 4.68 6.66 3.29
N LEU A 119 4.72 7.02 2.01
CA LEU A 119 3.90 8.12 1.48
C LEU A 119 2.39 7.87 1.62
N ASN A 120 1.93 6.63 1.42
CA ASN A 120 0.52 6.27 1.63
C ASN A 120 0.12 6.38 3.11
N ARG A 121 1.03 6.07 4.06
CA ARG A 121 0.79 6.28 5.49
C ARG A 121 0.64 7.78 5.81
N LEU A 122 1.50 8.63 5.23
CA LEU A 122 1.38 10.08 5.34
C LEU A 122 0.05 10.59 4.76
N SER A 123 -0.36 10.12 3.58
CA SER A 123 -1.66 10.49 2.98
C SER A 123 -2.85 10.11 3.88
N LYS A 124 -2.81 8.93 4.51
CA LYS A 124 -3.84 8.51 5.47
C LYS A 124 -3.85 9.40 6.73
N ALA A 125 -2.68 9.71 7.28
CA ALA A 125 -2.54 10.60 8.42
C ALA A 125 -3.03 12.02 8.10
N GLN A 126 -2.71 12.54 6.91
CA GLN A 126 -3.19 13.83 6.43
C GLN A 126 -4.72 13.87 6.39
N LYS A 127 -5.37 12.89 5.74
CA LYS A 127 -6.84 12.80 5.69
C LYS A 127 -7.48 12.68 7.07
N TYR A 128 -6.82 11.98 8.00
CA TYR A 128 -7.27 11.88 9.38
C TYR A 128 -7.24 13.25 10.08
N PHE A 129 -6.10 13.94 10.03
CA PHE A 129 -5.96 15.25 10.66
C PHE A 129 -6.83 16.32 9.98
N GLU A 130 -6.94 16.36 8.65
CA GLU A 130 -7.86 17.26 7.93
C GLU A 130 -9.31 17.10 8.38
N LYS A 131 -9.74 15.87 8.64
CA LYS A 131 -11.11 15.57 9.07
C LYS A 131 -11.37 15.91 10.53
N HIS A 132 -10.42 15.65 11.42
CA HIS A 132 -10.64 15.71 12.86
C HIS A 132 -10.03 16.96 13.52
N ILE A 133 -8.87 17.45 13.04
CA ILE A 133 -8.10 18.55 13.62
C ILE A 133 -7.42 19.39 12.51
N PRO A 134 -8.19 20.16 11.71
CA PRO A 134 -7.70 20.81 10.48
C PRO A 134 -6.70 21.96 10.67
N GLN A 135 -6.44 22.40 11.91
CA GLN A 135 -5.51 23.50 12.23
C GLN A 135 -4.39 23.03 13.16
N SER A 136 -4.05 21.74 13.12
CA SER A 136 -2.99 21.19 13.96
C SER A 136 -1.60 21.36 13.35
N VAL A 137 -0.58 21.49 14.21
CA VAL A 137 0.83 21.52 13.77
C VAL A 137 1.24 20.17 13.17
N GLU A 138 0.62 19.08 13.62
CA GLU A 138 0.84 17.75 13.11
C GLU A 138 0.37 17.63 11.66
N LEU A 139 -0.76 18.26 11.31
CA LEU A 139 -1.23 18.31 9.93
C LEU A 139 -0.24 19.04 9.04
N GLU A 140 0.26 20.21 9.46
CA GLU A 140 1.27 20.96 8.70
C GLU A 140 2.55 20.14 8.51
N ASN A 141 3.02 19.46 9.55
CA ASN A 141 4.20 18.59 9.50
C ASN A 141 4.00 17.42 8.52
N VAL A 142 2.87 16.70 8.63
CA VAL A 142 2.53 15.58 7.73
C VAL A 142 2.41 16.07 6.28
N MET A 143 1.75 17.20 6.06
CA MET A 143 1.55 17.78 4.72
C MET A 143 2.88 18.23 4.10
N SER A 144 3.74 18.90 4.88
CA SER A 144 5.08 19.29 4.45
C SER A 144 5.93 18.09 4.08
N LEU A 145 5.94 17.05 4.93
CA LEU A 145 6.70 15.82 4.68
C LEU A 145 6.15 15.04 3.47
N PHE A 146 4.83 14.98 3.30
CA PHE A 146 4.18 14.38 2.14
C PHE A 146 4.52 15.11 0.83
N ASN A 147 4.50 16.45 0.84
CA ASN A 147 4.89 17.27 -0.31
C ASN A 147 6.37 17.05 -0.65
N LYS A 148 7.27 17.16 0.33
CA LYS A 148 8.71 16.88 0.17
C LYS A 148 8.96 15.49 -0.41
N GLY A 149 8.24 14.48 0.08
CA GLY A 149 8.39 13.11 -0.40
C GLY A 149 7.83 12.88 -1.80
N SER A 150 6.74 13.57 -2.16
CA SER A 150 6.18 13.57 -3.51
C SER A 150 7.13 14.24 -4.50
N ASP A 151 7.75 15.36 -4.12
CA ASP A 151 8.71 16.08 -4.95
C ASP A 151 9.96 15.23 -5.22
N LYS A 152 10.44 14.48 -4.21
CA LYS A 152 11.52 13.50 -4.39
C LYS A 152 11.14 12.36 -5.33
N LEU A 153 9.91 11.86 -5.24
CA LEU A 153 9.42 10.84 -6.17
C LEU A 153 9.37 11.37 -7.61
N SER A 154 8.88 12.59 -7.80
CA SER A 154 8.87 13.27 -9.11
C SER A 154 10.29 13.51 -9.64
N SER A 155 11.22 13.88 -8.75
CA SER A 155 12.63 14.04 -9.10
C SER A 155 13.27 12.71 -9.51
N GLU A 156 13.00 11.62 -8.79
CA GLU A 156 13.54 10.30 -9.13
C GLU A 156 12.95 9.78 -10.46
N PHE A 157 11.65 9.97 -10.69
CA PHE A 157 11.02 9.68 -11.98
C PHE A 157 11.76 10.39 -13.13
N ARG A 158 12.09 11.68 -12.93
CA ARG A 158 12.86 12.44 -13.91
C ARG A 158 14.28 11.89 -14.07
N THR A 159 14.99 11.60 -12.98
CA THR A 159 16.35 11.05 -12.99
C THR A 159 16.43 9.74 -13.76
N ILE A 160 15.50 8.81 -13.50
CA ILE A 160 15.39 7.54 -14.22
C ILE A 160 15.18 7.79 -15.71
N LEU A 161 14.24 8.69 -16.03
CA LEU A 161 13.92 9.01 -17.41
C LEU A 161 15.13 9.62 -18.13
N ASP A 162 15.81 10.60 -17.54
CA ASP A 162 17.01 11.23 -18.12
C ASP A 162 18.17 10.23 -18.29
N LYS A 163 18.35 9.28 -17.36
CA LYS A 163 19.41 8.24 -17.43
C LYS A 163 19.17 7.22 -18.55
N HIS A 164 17.93 6.79 -18.74
CA HIS A 164 17.59 5.71 -19.67
C HIS A 164 17.09 6.20 -21.03
N ASN A 165 16.71 7.47 -21.16
CA ASN A 165 16.26 8.05 -22.41
C ASN A 165 17.44 8.41 -23.33
N ARG A 166 17.82 7.49 -24.22
CA ARG A 166 18.86 7.70 -25.21
C ARG A 166 18.27 7.97 -26.61
N PRO A 167 18.82 8.93 -27.38
CA PRO A 167 18.46 9.10 -28.78
C PRO A 167 18.75 7.83 -29.58
N ILE A 168 17.89 7.54 -30.56
CA ILE A 168 18.04 6.39 -31.46
C ILE A 168 19.05 6.75 -32.55
N LEU A 169 19.95 5.81 -32.87
CA LEU A 169 20.95 5.99 -33.92
C LEU A 169 20.30 6.07 -35.31
N PRO A 170 20.82 6.89 -36.24
CA PRO A 170 20.29 7.03 -37.60
C PRO A 170 20.15 5.70 -38.35
N VAL A 171 21.13 4.81 -38.24
CA VAL A 171 21.13 3.49 -38.91
C VAL A 171 19.99 2.62 -38.39
N ALA A 172 19.74 2.62 -37.07
CA ALA A 172 18.64 1.87 -36.49
C ALA A 172 17.27 2.41 -36.95
N LEU A 173 17.12 3.73 -37.09
CA LEU A 173 15.91 4.34 -37.64
C LEU A 173 15.70 3.98 -39.12
N LEU A 174 16.75 4.02 -39.93
CA LEU A 174 16.66 3.65 -41.36
C LEU A 174 16.31 2.18 -41.53
N ASN A 175 16.86 1.29 -40.70
CA ASN A 175 16.48 -0.12 -40.74
C ASN A 175 14.99 -0.30 -40.41
N LEU A 176 14.43 0.44 -39.44
CA LEU A 176 12.99 0.38 -39.17
C LEU A 176 12.16 0.86 -40.37
N ILE A 177 12.58 1.97 -41.01
CA ILE A 177 11.86 2.54 -42.16
C ILE A 177 11.92 1.62 -43.39
N ASN A 178 13.06 0.98 -43.64
CA ASN A 178 13.27 0.15 -44.83
C ASN A 178 12.64 -1.25 -44.70
N ASN A 179 12.45 -1.76 -43.48
CA ASN A 179 11.85 -3.08 -43.26
C ASN A 179 10.31 -3.05 -43.23
N ASP A 180 9.67 -1.87 -43.26
CA ASP A 180 8.21 -1.74 -43.39
C ASP A 180 7.70 -2.21 -44.78
N ASP A 181 8.58 -2.30 -45.79
CA ASP A 181 8.24 -2.74 -47.16
C ASP A 181 8.28 -4.28 -47.34
N ASP A 182 8.90 -5.05 -46.42
CA ASP A 182 9.06 -6.52 -46.48
C ASP A 182 8.19 -7.26 -45.44
N ALA A 183 6.93 -6.84 -45.28
CA ALA A 183 5.94 -7.36 -44.33
C ALA A 183 5.46 -8.81 -44.58
N LEU A 184 6.34 -9.70 -45.05
CA LEU A 184 6.07 -11.14 -45.26
C LEU A 184 7.05 -12.08 -44.53
N ASN A 185 8.06 -11.57 -43.82
CA ASN A 185 8.96 -12.40 -43.01
C ASN A 185 8.67 -12.22 -41.50
N GLU A 186 8.52 -13.33 -40.77
CA GLU A 186 8.12 -13.41 -39.35
C GLU A 186 9.14 -12.79 -38.36
N ASP A 187 10.31 -12.37 -38.81
CA ASP A 187 11.33 -11.72 -37.97
C ASP A 187 11.17 -10.19 -37.98
N LEU A 188 10.13 -9.71 -37.28
CA LEU A 188 9.85 -8.29 -37.09
C LEU A 188 11.08 -7.57 -36.47
N PRO A 189 11.61 -6.49 -37.07
CA PRO A 189 12.71 -5.75 -36.47
C PRO A 189 12.26 -5.21 -35.12
N THR A 190 12.89 -5.71 -34.05
CA THR A 190 12.55 -5.29 -32.69
C THR A 190 12.84 -3.80 -32.58
N VAL A 191 11.79 -2.98 -32.37
CA VAL A 191 11.93 -1.55 -32.07
C VAL A 191 13.03 -1.41 -31.01
N PRO A 192 14.06 -0.55 -31.22
CA PRO A 192 15.13 -0.39 -30.26
C PRO A 192 14.54 -0.16 -28.88
N ILE A 193 14.85 -1.03 -27.93
CA ILE A 193 14.35 -0.93 -26.56
C ILE A 193 14.96 0.35 -25.96
N VAL A 194 14.20 1.45 -26.03
CA VAL A 194 14.68 2.76 -25.57
C VAL A 194 14.71 2.82 -24.04
N ILE A 195 13.83 2.06 -23.37
CA ILE A 195 13.79 1.94 -21.91
C ILE A 195 13.64 0.46 -21.55
N PRO A 196 14.56 -0.13 -20.77
CA PRO A 196 14.48 -1.53 -20.36
C PRO A 196 13.15 -1.85 -19.63
N PRO A 197 12.59 -3.07 -19.80
CA PRO A 197 11.35 -3.47 -19.13
C PRO A 197 11.28 -3.25 -17.61
N PRO A 198 12.30 -3.58 -16.79
CA PRO A 198 12.21 -3.39 -15.33
C PRO A 198 12.06 -1.91 -14.95
N ILE A 199 12.88 -1.05 -15.56
CA ILE A 199 12.84 0.41 -15.35
C ILE A 199 11.52 1.01 -15.81
N ARG A 200 10.96 0.49 -16.91
CA ARG A 200 9.63 0.91 -17.37
C ARG A 200 8.55 0.57 -16.35
N ALA A 201 8.61 -0.62 -15.73
CA ALA A 201 7.66 -1.01 -14.70
C ALA A 201 7.72 -0.07 -13.47
N GLU A 202 8.92 0.31 -13.04
CA GLU A 202 9.09 1.27 -11.93
C GLU A 202 8.58 2.67 -12.29
N LEU A 203 8.89 3.18 -13.49
CA LEU A 203 8.35 4.45 -13.98
C LEU A 203 6.81 4.44 -14.01
N ILE A 204 6.19 3.32 -14.43
CA ILE A 204 4.73 3.17 -14.41
C ILE A 204 4.20 3.19 -12.97
N THR A 205 4.86 2.50 -12.04
CA THR A 205 4.48 2.48 -10.62
C THR A 205 4.54 3.88 -10.02
N MET A 206 5.62 4.63 -10.27
CA MET A 206 5.74 6.03 -9.84
C MET A 206 4.66 6.92 -10.46
N ALA A 207 4.45 6.81 -11.78
CA ALA A 207 3.46 7.59 -12.52
C ALA A 207 2.03 7.35 -12.00
N ASN A 208 1.66 6.08 -11.79
CA ASN A 208 0.36 5.72 -11.25
C ASN A 208 0.15 6.30 -9.84
N TRP A 209 1.19 6.23 -9.00
CA TRP A 209 1.11 6.80 -7.66
C TRP A 209 0.93 8.33 -7.71
N LEU A 210 1.73 9.02 -8.54
CA LEU A 210 1.66 10.48 -8.70
C LEU A 210 0.30 10.92 -9.25
N TYR A 211 -0.21 10.24 -10.28
CA TYR A 211 -1.53 10.50 -10.85
C TYR A 211 -2.66 10.34 -9.82
N ASN A 212 -2.65 9.24 -9.06
CA ASN A 212 -3.67 8.97 -8.05
C ASN A 212 -3.66 9.96 -6.87
N ASN A 213 -2.55 10.68 -6.67
CA ASN A 213 -2.40 11.72 -5.65
C ASN A 213 -2.51 13.14 -6.22
N GLY A 214 -3.01 13.28 -7.46
CA GLY A 214 -3.25 14.59 -8.09
C GLY A 214 -1.97 15.36 -8.45
N ARG A 215 -0.83 14.66 -8.60
CA ARG A 215 0.45 15.22 -9.02
C ARG A 215 0.68 14.88 -10.49
N ASP A 216 0.21 15.72 -11.41
CA ASP A 216 0.29 15.48 -12.86
C ASP A 216 1.55 16.09 -13.52
N GLU A 217 2.36 16.84 -12.77
CA GLU A 217 3.58 17.51 -13.24
C GLU A 217 4.55 16.56 -13.96
N TYR A 218 4.59 15.29 -13.56
CA TYR A 218 5.43 14.26 -14.18
C TYR A 218 5.10 14.03 -15.66
N LEU A 219 3.85 14.27 -16.10
CA LEU A 219 3.45 14.16 -17.51
C LEU A 219 4.16 15.21 -18.37
N THR A 220 4.26 16.44 -17.86
CA THR A 220 4.98 17.53 -18.53
C THR A 220 6.47 17.22 -18.61
N VAL A 221 7.05 16.68 -17.52
CA VAL A 221 8.46 16.23 -17.50
C VAL A 221 8.68 15.13 -18.53
N TYR A 222 7.81 14.11 -18.55
CA TYR A 222 7.88 13.01 -19.49
C TYR A 222 7.84 13.50 -20.95
N GLY A 223 6.86 14.36 -21.27
CA GLY A 223 6.71 14.93 -22.61
C GLY A 223 7.94 15.73 -23.05
N LYS A 224 8.51 16.56 -22.17
CA LYS A 224 9.73 17.35 -22.46
C LYS A 224 10.94 16.45 -22.72
N VAL A 225 11.20 15.49 -21.83
CA VAL A 225 12.38 14.62 -21.91
C VAL A 225 12.31 13.70 -23.13
N ARG A 226 11.16 13.06 -23.37
CA ARG A 226 10.96 12.18 -24.54
C ARG A 226 10.94 12.97 -25.84
N GLY A 227 10.26 14.12 -25.88
CA GLY A 227 10.22 15.00 -27.05
C GLY A 227 11.62 15.48 -27.45
N HIS A 228 12.45 15.87 -26.48
CA HIS A 228 13.85 16.26 -26.73
C HIS A 228 14.69 15.13 -27.33
N SER A 229 14.57 13.91 -26.79
CA SER A 229 15.28 12.75 -27.31
C SER A 229 14.84 12.36 -28.73
N MET A 230 13.53 12.43 -28.99
CA MET A 230 12.98 12.23 -30.33
C MET A 230 13.52 13.26 -31.33
N MET A 231 13.51 14.55 -30.95
CA MET A 231 14.05 15.63 -31.79
C MET A 231 15.53 15.42 -32.10
N LYS A 232 16.34 15.02 -31.11
CA LYS A 232 17.75 14.67 -31.32
C LYS A 232 17.92 13.52 -32.31
N SER A 233 17.13 12.45 -32.15
CA SER A 233 17.18 11.28 -33.04
C SER A 233 16.86 11.66 -34.49
N LEU A 234 15.80 12.46 -34.71
CA LEU A 234 15.41 12.95 -36.03
C LEU A 234 16.45 13.90 -36.63
N THR A 235 17.04 14.77 -35.81
CA THR A 235 18.10 15.68 -36.25
C THR A 235 19.34 14.90 -36.69
N SER A 236 19.75 13.90 -35.91
CA SER A 236 20.86 13.00 -36.25
C SER A 236 20.61 12.24 -37.55
N LEU A 237 19.38 11.76 -37.77
CA LEU A 237 18.99 11.10 -39.02
C LEU A 237 19.10 12.05 -40.23
N LYS A 238 18.55 13.26 -40.11
CA LYS A 238 18.66 14.30 -41.15
C LYS A 238 20.11 14.61 -41.50
N THR A 239 20.99 14.75 -40.50
CA THR A 239 22.42 14.99 -40.76
C THR A 239 23.11 13.79 -41.42
N TYR A 240 22.75 12.57 -41.01
CA TYR A 240 23.28 11.35 -41.58
C TYR A 240 22.93 11.23 -43.08
N GLN A 241 21.66 11.43 -43.44
CA GLN A 241 21.21 11.40 -44.84
C GLN A 241 21.94 12.44 -45.70
N ARG A 242 22.14 13.67 -45.19
CA ARG A 242 22.93 14.69 -45.90
C ARG A 242 24.38 14.27 -46.14
N SER A 243 25.01 13.63 -45.16
CA SER A 243 26.39 13.15 -45.30
C SER A 243 26.52 11.99 -46.30
N VAL A 244 25.54 11.08 -46.33
CA VAL A 244 25.53 9.93 -47.24
C VAL A 244 25.22 10.38 -48.68
N SER A 245 24.28 11.31 -48.87
CA SER A 245 23.95 11.85 -50.20
C SER A 245 25.01 12.81 -50.77
N GLY A 246 25.93 13.33 -49.94
CA GLY A 246 27.03 14.21 -50.37
C GLY A 246 28.31 13.49 -50.85
N GLY A 247 28.34 12.16 -50.79
CA GLY A 247 29.51 11.34 -51.18
C GLY A 247 29.68 11.11 -52.69
N SER A 248 28.85 11.71 -53.54
CA SER A 248 28.93 11.55 -55.00
C SER A 248 29.06 12.90 -55.70
N VAL A 249 30.18 13.60 -55.50
CA VAL A 249 30.68 14.65 -56.41
C VAL A 249 32.16 14.93 -56.14
N HIS A 250 33.05 14.04 -56.59
CA HIS A 250 34.17 14.39 -57.49
C HIS A 250 35.01 13.15 -57.84
N GLY A 251 34.57 12.44 -58.88
CA GLY A 251 35.46 11.70 -59.76
C GLY A 251 35.68 12.51 -61.03
N THR A 252 36.52 13.54 -60.97
CA THR A 252 37.24 14.03 -62.16
C THR A 252 38.66 14.37 -61.75
N ALA A 253 39.58 13.63 -62.34
CA ALA A 253 41.01 13.76 -62.20
C ALA A 253 41.49 15.19 -62.49
N GLY A 254 42.22 15.77 -61.55
CA GLY A 254 43.09 16.92 -61.74
C GLY A 254 44.43 16.63 -61.05
N SER A 255 45.45 16.39 -61.87
CA SER A 255 46.81 15.98 -61.51
C SER A 255 47.49 16.84 -60.42
N PRO A 256 48.50 16.29 -59.71
CA PRO A 256 49.20 16.98 -58.63
C PRO A 256 50.17 18.01 -59.20
N MET A 257 49.91 19.31 -59.00
CA MET A 257 50.87 20.36 -59.33
C MET A 257 51.87 20.58 -58.19
N LEU A 258 53.13 20.50 -58.61
CA LEU A 258 54.35 20.68 -57.86
C LEU A 258 54.41 22.02 -57.13
N ARG A 259 54.86 21.97 -55.89
CA ARG A 259 55.17 23.11 -55.02
C ARG A 259 56.46 23.78 -55.50
N PRO A 260 56.49 25.09 -55.85
CA PRO A 260 57.75 25.78 -56.07
C PRO A 260 58.40 26.10 -54.73
N LYS A 261 59.62 25.59 -54.53
CA LYS A 261 60.56 26.06 -53.51
C LYS A 261 61.01 27.47 -53.89
N PHE A 262 60.86 28.45 -52.99
CA PHE A 262 61.75 29.61 -52.93
C PHE A 262 62.26 29.87 -51.52
N GLN A 263 63.45 30.45 -51.49
CA GLN A 263 64.48 30.39 -50.47
C GLN A 263 64.20 31.24 -49.22
N ASN A 264 64.82 30.79 -48.14
CA ASN A 264 65.30 31.54 -46.98
C ASN A 264 65.59 33.03 -47.27
N ARG A 265 65.05 33.92 -46.44
CA ARG A 265 65.75 35.14 -46.04
C ARG A 265 65.35 35.56 -44.62
N HIS A 266 66.37 36.03 -43.89
CA HIS A 266 66.47 36.31 -42.47
C HIS A 266 65.37 37.14 -41.77
N GLU A 267 65.22 36.79 -40.49
CA GLU A 267 64.59 37.46 -39.34
C GLU A 267 64.82 38.99 -39.21
N PRO A 268 63.94 39.73 -38.49
CA PRO A 268 64.03 39.71 -37.01
C PRO A 268 62.68 39.68 -36.26
N THR A 269 62.64 38.79 -35.25
CA THR A 269 62.09 38.99 -33.90
C THR A 269 61.12 40.16 -33.67
N ARG A 270 59.83 39.83 -33.54
CA ARG A 270 58.87 40.58 -32.70
C ARG A 270 58.00 39.62 -31.89
N ARG A 271 58.27 39.58 -30.58
CA ARG A 271 57.45 38.89 -29.57
C ARG A 271 56.13 39.66 -29.36
N PRO A 272 54.95 39.01 -29.36
CA PRO A 272 53.75 39.58 -28.76
C PRO A 272 53.73 39.23 -27.26
N SER A 273 53.71 40.27 -26.43
CA SER A 273 53.63 40.18 -24.98
C SER A 273 52.31 39.58 -24.51
N THR A 274 52.37 38.46 -23.80
CA THR A 274 51.33 37.99 -22.87
C THR A 274 51.26 38.96 -21.68
N ARG A 275 50.44 40.01 -21.81
CA ARG A 275 50.09 40.87 -20.67
C ARG A 275 48.66 41.35 -20.76
N ARG A 276 47.72 40.41 -20.70
CA ARG A 276 46.29 40.68 -20.48
C ARG A 276 45.56 39.42 -20.04
N LEU A 277 45.92 38.87 -18.87
CA LEU A 277 45.12 37.86 -18.16
C LEU A 277 45.60 37.60 -16.70
N GLN A 278 46.19 38.59 -16.03
CA GLN A 278 46.57 38.47 -14.60
C GLN A 278 46.19 39.71 -13.78
N PHE A 279 45.08 40.36 -14.12
CA PHE A 279 44.60 41.55 -13.37
C PHE A 279 43.18 41.41 -12.80
N PHE A 280 42.59 40.21 -12.80
CA PHE A 280 41.28 39.97 -12.18
C PHE A 280 41.24 38.87 -11.10
N GLU A 281 42.38 38.25 -10.75
CA GLU A 281 42.44 37.24 -9.69
C GLU A 281 43.08 37.72 -8.37
N LYS A 282 43.36 39.02 -8.22
CA LYS A 282 43.92 39.57 -6.96
C LYS A 282 42.99 40.54 -6.22
N LYS A 283 41.67 40.44 -6.43
CA LYS A 283 40.69 41.25 -5.66
C LYS A 283 39.45 40.47 -5.23
N ALA A 284 39.63 39.19 -4.87
CA ALA A 284 38.58 38.36 -4.25
C ALA A 284 39.03 37.63 -2.98
N ASN A 285 40.23 37.89 -2.48
CA ASN A 285 40.76 37.26 -1.25
C ASN A 285 40.98 38.25 -0.09
N GLU A 286 40.30 39.40 -0.08
CA GLU A 286 40.37 40.39 1.02
C GLU A 286 38.99 40.91 1.46
N VAL A 287 37.96 40.07 1.43
CA VAL A 287 36.71 40.32 2.18
C VAL A 287 36.26 39.02 2.85
N ALA A 288 37.03 38.58 3.83
CA ALA A 288 36.63 37.53 4.78
C ALA A 288 37.48 37.62 6.05
N ILE A 289 37.57 38.80 6.69
CA ILE A 289 37.92 38.92 8.10
C ILE A 289 37.10 40.07 8.70
N PHE A 290 36.04 39.68 9.40
CA PHE A 290 35.35 40.24 10.58
C PHE A 290 33.86 39.94 10.51
#